data_AF-A0A136J014-F1
#
_entry.id   AF-A0A136J014-F1
#
_cell.length_a   1.000
_cell.length_b   1.000
_cell.length_c   1.000
_cell.angle_alpha   90.00
_cell.angle_beta   90.00
_cell.angle_gamma   90.00
#
_symmetry.space_group_name_H-M   'P 1'
#
loop_
_entity.id
_entity.type
_entity.pdbx_description
1 polymer ?
#
loop_
_entity_poly.entity_id
_entity_poly.type
_entity_poly.pdbx_seq_one_letter_code
_entity_poly.pdbx_strand_id
1 'polypeptide(L)'
;MSELNFDAAEYPDQPESELIALAMLKATLAFPVSDAQVKGVKLAADIRFCNEEPIADTALLWFLVLDVASCIPPDHPAQASLVNAIHHLRTSEYTAAKDNMEWKDLPSFWMSVREKWDDIGCAASEDPEKDFPTFRNFTSFVARVTTLEYAPWMIILFAELRDTLEEPPAAGIKEDRRIWVVTEWLIHCSPVLYANLSPVSTPDADTARAFRLGSRCVNSGGQFPVFSVQRWEHWKERLSELTSAAEELQLSDESLARIQLALEAMMKAEADAADK
;
A
#
# COMPACT_ATOMS: atom_id res chain seq x y z
N MET A 1 -15.58 -7.47 -17.78
CA MET A 1 -15.07 -7.20 -16.43
C MET A 1 -15.30 -8.48 -15.64
N SER A 2 -14.26 -9.01 -14.99
CA SER A 2 -14.43 -10.13 -14.07
C SER A 2 -15.41 -9.74 -12.96
N GLU A 3 -16.21 -10.70 -12.51
CA GLU A 3 -17.11 -10.50 -11.37
C GLU A 3 -16.26 -10.45 -10.09
N LEU A 4 -16.50 -9.46 -9.23
CA LEU A 4 -15.82 -9.37 -7.93
C LEU A 4 -16.38 -10.44 -7.00
N ASN A 5 -15.50 -11.29 -6.47
CA ASN A 5 -15.83 -12.23 -5.43
C ASN A 5 -15.35 -11.67 -4.09
N PHE A 6 -16.28 -11.52 -3.14
CA PHE A 6 -15.99 -11.03 -1.80
C PHE A 6 -16.31 -12.08 -0.71
N ASP A 7 -16.44 -13.35 -1.06
CA ASP A 7 -16.68 -14.46 -0.13
C ASP A 7 -15.52 -14.59 0.86
N ALA A 8 -14.30 -14.24 0.42
CA ALA A 8 -13.11 -14.22 1.28
C ALA A 8 -13.14 -13.13 2.37
N ALA A 9 -14.06 -12.16 2.28
CA ALA A 9 -14.28 -11.14 3.31
C ALA A 9 -15.37 -11.53 4.32
N GLU A 10 -16.00 -12.69 4.17
CA GLU A 10 -17.02 -13.21 5.10
C GLU A 10 -16.41 -14.31 5.98
N TYR A 11 -16.70 -14.26 7.29
CA TYR A 11 -16.25 -15.28 8.24
C TYR A 11 -17.44 -16.00 8.91
N PRO A 12 -17.32 -17.30 9.26
CA PRO A 12 -18.44 -18.11 9.75
C PRO A 12 -19.18 -17.57 10.98
N ASP A 13 -18.48 -16.86 11.87
CA ASP A 13 -19.01 -16.33 13.14
C ASP A 13 -19.07 -14.80 13.14
N GLN A 14 -19.15 -14.19 11.95
CA GLN A 14 -19.15 -12.74 11.81
C GLN A 14 -20.43 -12.12 12.41
N PRO A 15 -20.32 -11.10 13.29
CA PRO A 15 -21.46 -10.38 13.84
C PRO A 15 -22.40 -9.84 12.75
N GLU A 16 -23.70 -9.86 13.02
CA GLU A 16 -24.74 -9.38 12.09
C GLU A 16 -24.48 -7.94 11.61
N SER A 17 -23.98 -7.10 12.51
CA SER A 17 -23.69 -5.70 12.19
C SER A 17 -22.53 -5.56 11.19
N GLU A 18 -21.49 -6.39 11.29
CA GLU A 18 -20.42 -6.42 10.29
C GLU A 18 -20.91 -6.93 8.93
N LEU A 19 -21.78 -7.95 8.93
CA LEU A 19 -22.40 -8.45 7.70
C LEU A 19 -23.22 -7.36 7.00
N ILE A 20 -23.92 -6.51 7.78
CA ILE A 20 -24.65 -5.36 7.23
C ILE A 20 -23.68 -4.35 6.62
N ALA A 21 -22.62 -3.95 7.33
CA ALA A 21 -21.63 -3.01 6.80
C ALA A 21 -20.97 -3.54 5.51
N LEU A 22 -20.57 -4.80 5.54
CA LEU A 22 -19.96 -5.48 4.40
C LEU A 22 -20.93 -5.55 3.21
N ALA A 23 -22.19 -5.92 3.44
CA ALA A 23 -23.22 -5.93 2.39
C ALA A 23 -23.44 -4.56 1.77
N MET A 24 -23.39 -3.47 2.56
CA MET A 24 -23.49 -2.10 2.05
C MET A 24 -22.31 -1.75 1.14
N LEU A 25 -21.07 -2.04 1.57
CA LEU A 25 -19.87 -1.79 0.76
C LEU A 25 -19.90 -2.59 -0.54
N LYS A 26 -20.25 -3.89 -0.48
CA LYS A 26 -20.40 -4.77 -1.64
C LYS A 26 -21.44 -4.22 -2.62
N ALA A 27 -22.62 -3.82 -2.13
CA ALA A 27 -23.70 -3.30 -2.95
C ALA A 27 -23.28 -2.03 -3.72
N THR A 28 -22.55 -1.12 -3.07
CA THR A 28 -22.06 0.10 -3.71
C THR A 28 -20.99 -0.21 -4.77
N LEU A 29 -20.08 -1.15 -4.52
CA LEU A 29 -19.06 -1.55 -5.50
C LEU A 29 -19.68 -2.24 -6.73
N ALA A 30 -20.70 -3.08 -6.51
CA ALA A 30 -21.44 -3.79 -7.54
C ALA A 30 -22.39 -2.90 -8.37
N PHE A 31 -22.74 -1.71 -7.87
CA PHE A 31 -23.66 -0.81 -8.57
C PHE A 31 -23.12 -0.46 -9.98
N PRO A 32 -23.94 -0.48 -11.05
CA PRO A 32 -23.47 -0.36 -12.43
C PRO A 32 -23.16 1.08 -12.86
N VAL A 33 -22.43 1.82 -12.02
CA VAL A 33 -21.84 3.12 -12.36
C VAL A 33 -20.38 2.92 -12.72
N SER A 34 -19.97 3.37 -13.90
CA SER A 34 -18.59 3.26 -14.37
C SER A 34 -17.66 4.32 -13.77
N ASP A 35 -18.22 5.39 -13.19
CA ASP A 35 -17.45 6.49 -12.63
C ASP A 35 -16.96 6.15 -11.20
N ALA A 36 -15.64 5.99 -11.07
CA ALA A 36 -14.99 5.70 -9.80
C ALA A 36 -15.09 6.85 -8.79
N GLN A 37 -15.25 8.10 -9.23
CA GLN A 37 -15.45 9.25 -8.34
C GLN A 37 -16.84 9.20 -7.71
N VAL A 38 -17.88 9.01 -8.53
CA VAL A 38 -19.27 8.89 -8.04
C VAL A 38 -19.40 7.72 -7.05
N LYS A 39 -18.80 6.57 -7.37
CA LYS A 39 -18.75 5.44 -6.45
C LYS A 39 -17.96 5.75 -5.18
N GLY A 40 -16.83 6.43 -5.29
CA GLY A 40 -16.01 6.85 -4.15
C GLY A 40 -16.78 7.73 -3.16
N VAL A 41 -17.53 8.72 -3.64
CA VAL A 41 -18.38 9.57 -2.79
C VAL A 41 -19.42 8.75 -2.04
N LYS A 42 -20.09 7.80 -2.71
CA LYS A 42 -21.09 6.94 -2.08
C LYS A 42 -20.45 6.01 -1.05
N LEU A 43 -19.32 5.37 -1.38
CA LEU A 43 -18.56 4.53 -0.44
C LEU A 43 -18.13 5.32 0.80
N ALA A 44 -17.64 6.55 0.65
CA ALA A 44 -17.30 7.40 1.79
C ALA A 44 -18.52 7.72 2.67
N ALA A 45 -19.70 7.90 2.07
CA ALA A 45 -20.94 8.05 2.84
C ALA A 45 -21.34 6.76 3.56
N ASP A 46 -21.18 5.59 2.93
CA ASP A 46 -21.49 4.29 3.53
C ASP A 46 -20.56 3.96 4.69
N ILE A 47 -19.24 4.22 4.55
CA ILE A 47 -18.25 4.06 5.63
C ILE A 47 -18.65 4.94 6.82
N ARG A 48 -18.96 6.23 6.59
CA ARG A 48 -19.39 7.11 7.68
C ARG A 48 -20.66 6.62 8.36
N PHE A 49 -21.65 6.22 7.58
CA PHE A 49 -22.90 5.68 8.12
C PHE A 49 -22.65 4.44 9.01
N CYS A 50 -21.82 3.50 8.56
CA CYS A 50 -21.45 2.32 9.33
C CYS A 50 -20.69 2.65 10.62
N ASN A 51 -19.94 3.77 10.62
CA ASN A 51 -19.24 4.26 11.79
C ASN A 51 -20.15 5.01 12.77
N GLU A 52 -21.12 5.78 12.28
CA GLU A 52 -22.02 6.59 13.11
C GLU A 52 -23.09 5.75 13.79
N GLU A 53 -23.76 4.90 13.01
CA GLU A 53 -24.61 3.87 13.56
C GLU A 53 -23.73 2.88 14.32
N PRO A 54 -24.14 2.30 15.45
CA PRO A 54 -23.36 1.33 16.23
C PRO A 54 -23.20 -0.03 15.50
N ILE A 55 -23.00 0.00 14.18
CA ILE A 55 -22.84 -1.15 13.30
C ILE A 55 -21.43 -1.75 13.48
N ALA A 56 -20.40 -0.91 13.48
CA ALA A 56 -19.04 -1.32 13.83
C ALA A 56 -18.34 -0.24 14.67
N ASP A 57 -17.35 -0.64 15.47
CA ASP A 57 -16.35 0.32 15.93
C ASP A 57 -15.43 0.72 14.76
N THR A 58 -14.73 1.85 14.92
CA THR A 58 -13.90 2.44 13.86
C THR A 58 -12.80 1.49 13.38
N ALA A 59 -12.17 0.73 14.28
CA ALA A 59 -11.07 -0.17 13.93
C ALA A 59 -11.57 -1.37 13.14
N LEU A 60 -12.68 -1.96 13.57
CA LEU A 60 -13.36 -3.07 12.90
C LEU A 60 -13.85 -2.68 11.50
N LEU A 61 -14.41 -1.48 11.37
CA LEU A 61 -14.82 -0.96 10.07
C LEU A 61 -13.64 -0.86 9.11
N TRP A 62 -12.46 -0.46 9.59
CA TRP A 62 -11.26 -0.46 8.76
C TRP A 62 -10.83 -1.85 8.35
N PHE A 63 -10.91 -2.85 9.22
CA PHE A 63 -10.66 -4.24 8.81
C PHE A 63 -11.60 -4.69 7.69
N LEU A 64 -12.89 -4.37 7.77
CA LEU A 64 -13.83 -4.67 6.69
C LEU A 64 -13.47 -3.97 5.38
N VAL A 65 -13.09 -2.68 5.43
CA VAL A 65 -12.66 -1.94 4.24
C VAL A 65 -11.40 -2.56 3.64
N LEU A 66 -10.45 -2.99 4.47
CA LEU A 66 -9.21 -3.62 4.02
C LEU A 66 -9.44 -5.04 3.48
N ASP A 67 -10.36 -5.81 4.06
CA ASP A 67 -10.78 -7.13 3.56
C ASP A 67 -11.46 -7.00 2.20
N VAL A 68 -12.33 -6.01 2.03
CA VAL A 68 -12.93 -5.68 0.74
C VAL A 68 -11.84 -5.26 -0.25
N ALA A 69 -10.89 -4.41 0.14
CA ALA A 69 -9.78 -4.01 -0.72
C ALA A 69 -8.93 -5.20 -1.17
N SER A 70 -8.67 -6.14 -0.27
CA SER A 70 -7.96 -7.39 -0.53
C SER A 70 -8.66 -8.31 -1.55
N CYS A 71 -9.96 -8.14 -1.77
CA CYS A 71 -10.72 -8.92 -2.75
C CYS A 71 -10.72 -8.27 -4.16
N ILE A 72 -10.21 -7.05 -4.31
CA ILE A 72 -10.31 -6.29 -5.56
C ILE A 72 -8.96 -6.31 -6.29
N PRO A 73 -8.87 -6.88 -7.50
CA PRO A 73 -7.63 -6.88 -8.29
C PRO A 73 -7.08 -5.46 -8.53
N PRO A 74 -5.75 -5.27 -8.62
CA PRO A 74 -5.12 -3.94 -8.74
C PRO A 74 -5.55 -3.16 -9.99
N ASP A 75 -5.90 -3.87 -11.06
CA ASP A 75 -6.34 -3.34 -12.35
C ASP A 75 -7.85 -3.14 -12.44
N HIS A 76 -8.62 -3.61 -11.44
CA HIS A 76 -10.06 -3.47 -11.42
C HIS A 76 -10.48 -2.04 -11.01
N PRO A 77 -11.42 -1.38 -11.72
CA PRO A 77 -11.82 0.01 -11.45
C PRO A 77 -12.47 0.23 -10.07
N ALA A 78 -12.97 -0.83 -9.44
CA ALA A 78 -13.50 -0.76 -8.08
C ALA A 78 -12.41 -0.37 -7.05
N GLN A 79 -11.14 -0.67 -7.34
CA GLN A 79 -10.05 -0.33 -6.44
C GLN A 79 -9.83 1.19 -6.40
N ALA A 80 -9.89 1.84 -7.57
CA ALA A 80 -9.88 3.31 -7.66
C ALA A 80 -11.09 3.94 -6.94
N SER A 81 -12.27 3.30 -7.01
CA SER A 81 -13.46 3.76 -6.25
C SER A 81 -13.20 3.76 -4.75
N LEU A 82 -12.55 2.71 -4.22
CA LEU A 82 -12.24 2.59 -2.80
C LEU A 82 -11.17 3.61 -2.37
N VAL A 83 -10.14 3.83 -3.18
CA VAL A 83 -9.12 4.87 -2.94
C VAL A 83 -9.77 6.26 -2.90
N ASN A 84 -10.65 6.57 -3.85
CA ASN A 84 -11.39 7.84 -3.85
C ASN A 84 -12.27 7.99 -2.60
N ALA A 85 -12.86 6.90 -2.10
CA ALA A 85 -13.62 6.94 -0.86
C ALA A 85 -12.77 7.41 0.32
N ILE A 86 -11.56 6.84 0.47
CA ILE A 86 -10.61 7.26 1.50
C ILE A 86 -10.21 8.73 1.33
N HIS A 87 -9.93 9.17 0.10
CA HIS A 87 -9.63 10.57 -0.18
C HIS A 87 -10.79 11.51 0.18
N HIS A 88 -12.03 11.13 -0.13
CA HIS A 88 -13.22 11.90 0.23
C HIS A 88 -13.43 11.98 1.74
N LEU A 89 -13.22 10.89 2.48
CA LEU A 89 -13.26 10.92 3.94
C LEU A 89 -12.26 11.95 4.48
N ARG A 90 -11.03 11.91 3.95
CA ARG A 90 -9.95 12.79 4.41
C ARG A 90 -10.16 14.27 4.12
N THR A 91 -10.79 14.58 3.00
CA THR A 91 -11.05 15.96 2.56
C THR A 91 -12.39 16.50 3.06
N SER A 92 -13.15 15.68 3.78
CA SER A 92 -14.44 16.08 4.34
C SER A 92 -14.28 16.87 5.63
N GLU A 93 -15.16 17.84 5.89
CA GLU A 93 -15.21 18.61 7.14
C GLU A 93 -15.88 17.86 8.30
N TYR A 94 -16.17 16.56 8.13
CA TYR A 94 -16.91 15.77 9.10
C TYR A 94 -15.97 15.19 10.17
N THR A 95 -16.47 15.09 11.40
CA THR A 95 -15.81 14.36 12.49
C THR A 95 -16.33 12.92 12.55
N ALA A 96 -15.47 11.97 12.90
CA ALA A 96 -15.88 10.62 13.26
C ALA A 96 -16.58 10.69 14.62
N ALA A 97 -17.92 10.58 14.59
CA ALA A 97 -18.79 10.90 15.72
C ALA A 97 -18.47 10.14 17.02
N LYS A 98 -17.90 8.93 16.92
CA LYS A 98 -17.61 8.07 18.09
C LYS A 98 -16.29 8.39 18.80
N ASP A 99 -15.27 8.86 18.08
CA ASP A 99 -13.92 9.04 18.63
C ASP A 99 -13.57 10.51 18.91
N ASN A 100 -14.45 11.46 18.56
CA ASN A 100 -14.13 12.89 18.48
C ASN A 100 -12.88 13.19 17.62
N MET A 101 -12.54 12.29 16.70
CA MET A 101 -11.41 12.42 15.79
C MET A 101 -11.89 12.84 14.41
N GLU A 102 -11.10 13.64 13.71
CA GLU A 102 -11.44 14.10 12.37
C GLU A 102 -11.14 13.02 11.32
N TRP A 103 -12.02 12.84 10.34
CA TRP A 103 -11.79 11.87 9.25
C TRP A 103 -10.55 12.19 8.41
N LYS A 104 -10.05 13.45 8.45
CA LYS A 104 -8.81 13.87 7.78
C LYS A 104 -7.59 13.02 8.14
N ASP A 105 -7.56 12.51 9.38
CA ASP A 105 -6.46 11.73 9.93
C ASP A 105 -6.72 10.21 9.87
N LEU A 106 -7.93 9.81 9.44
CA LEU A 106 -8.39 8.41 9.36
C LEU A 106 -8.09 7.65 10.67
N PRO A 107 -8.83 7.95 11.76
CA PRO A 107 -8.54 7.41 13.09
C PRO A 107 -8.43 5.89 13.08
N SER A 108 -7.39 5.33 13.70
CA SER A 108 -7.10 3.89 13.74
C SER A 108 -6.76 3.20 12.41
N PHE A 109 -6.89 3.86 11.25
CA PHE A 109 -6.67 3.22 9.96
C PHE A 109 -5.25 2.69 9.79
N TRP A 110 -4.25 3.45 10.24
CA TRP A 110 -2.84 3.01 10.15
C TRP A 110 -2.59 1.73 10.98
N MET A 111 -3.25 1.58 12.13
CA MET A 111 -3.10 0.40 12.98
C MET A 111 -3.71 -0.82 12.29
N SER A 112 -4.91 -0.68 11.73
CA SER A 112 -5.56 -1.75 10.95
C SER A 112 -4.75 -2.15 9.73
N VAL A 113 -4.14 -1.19 9.02
CA VAL A 113 -3.20 -1.49 7.91
C VAL A 113 -2.00 -2.27 8.41
N ARG A 114 -1.40 -1.87 9.54
CA ARG A 114 -0.24 -2.57 10.09
C ARG A 114 -0.57 -3.98 10.57
N GLU A 115 -1.65 -4.15 11.31
CA GLU A 115 -2.08 -5.47 11.81
C GLU A 115 -2.38 -6.41 10.64
N LYS A 116 -3.14 -5.95 9.64
CA LYS A 116 -3.38 -6.75 8.43
C LYS A 116 -2.09 -7.06 7.67
N TRP A 117 -1.15 -6.12 7.58
CA TRP A 117 0.15 -6.37 6.95
C TRP A 117 0.93 -7.47 7.68
N ASP A 118 0.94 -7.44 9.01
CA ASP A 118 1.59 -8.44 9.85
C ASP A 118 0.92 -9.83 9.68
N ASP A 119 -0.37 -9.90 9.33
CA ASP A 119 -1.11 -11.14 9.12
C ASP A 119 -0.91 -11.77 7.73
N ILE A 120 -1.01 -10.97 6.65
CA ILE A 120 -1.03 -11.49 5.26
C ILE A 120 0.25 -11.15 4.45
N GLY A 121 1.25 -10.54 5.08
CA GLY A 121 2.48 -10.14 4.43
C GLY A 121 3.34 -11.29 3.92
N CYS A 122 4.23 -11.02 2.96
CA CYS A 122 5.17 -11.99 2.39
C CYS A 122 6.02 -12.75 3.43
N ALA A 123 6.26 -12.16 4.60
CA ALA A 123 7.03 -12.80 5.68
C ALA A 123 6.17 -13.64 6.63
N ALA A 124 4.86 -13.40 6.67
CA ALA A 124 3.92 -14.00 7.63
C ALA A 124 3.13 -15.18 7.05
N SER A 125 2.93 -15.21 5.73
CA SER A 125 2.09 -16.22 5.07
C SER A 125 2.62 -17.66 5.24
N GLU A 126 1.74 -18.54 5.75
CA GLU A 126 1.96 -19.98 5.86
C GLU A 126 1.76 -20.70 4.51
N ASP A 127 0.87 -20.17 3.65
CA ASP A 127 0.66 -20.61 2.27
C ASP A 127 0.81 -19.44 1.29
N PRO A 128 2.07 -19.09 0.92
CA PRO A 128 2.34 -17.93 0.10
C PRO A 128 1.71 -17.98 -1.31
N GLU A 129 1.37 -19.17 -1.83
CA GLU A 129 0.68 -19.26 -3.13
C GLU A 129 -0.78 -18.84 -3.02
N LYS A 130 -1.44 -19.24 -1.95
CA LYS A 130 -2.84 -18.90 -1.69
C LYS A 130 -3.02 -17.45 -1.25
N ASP A 131 -2.10 -16.94 -0.44
CA ASP A 131 -2.28 -15.62 0.21
C ASP A 131 -1.80 -14.46 -0.65
N PHE A 132 -0.88 -14.70 -1.58
CA PHE A 132 -0.27 -13.63 -2.37
C PHE A 132 -1.26 -12.82 -3.22
N PRO A 133 -2.29 -13.38 -3.87
CA PRO A 133 -3.32 -12.59 -4.56
C PRO A 133 -4.00 -11.56 -3.64
N THR A 134 -4.39 -11.99 -2.43
CA THR A 134 -4.99 -11.15 -1.38
C THR A 134 -4.03 -10.03 -0.95
N PHE A 135 -2.76 -10.38 -0.77
CA PHE A 135 -1.72 -9.44 -0.39
C PHE A 135 -1.43 -8.42 -1.49
N ARG A 136 -1.35 -8.84 -2.77
CA ARG A 136 -1.19 -7.94 -3.92
C ARG A 136 -2.26 -6.87 -3.98
N ASN A 137 -3.53 -7.28 -3.84
CA ASN A 137 -4.69 -6.40 -3.89
C ASN A 137 -4.62 -5.35 -2.76
N PHE A 138 -4.32 -5.81 -1.55
CA PHE A 138 -4.12 -4.97 -0.38
C PHE A 138 -2.96 -3.99 -0.55
N THR A 139 -1.76 -4.46 -0.93
CA THR A 139 -0.60 -3.61 -1.16
C THR A 139 -0.92 -2.51 -2.18
N SER A 140 -1.57 -2.86 -3.29
CA SER A 140 -1.94 -1.88 -4.32
C SER A 140 -2.91 -0.82 -3.79
N PHE A 141 -3.90 -1.22 -2.98
CA PHE A 141 -4.83 -0.27 -2.37
C PHE A 141 -4.10 0.68 -1.42
N VAL A 142 -3.30 0.16 -0.49
CA VAL A 142 -2.56 0.97 0.49
C VAL A 142 -1.55 1.89 -0.21
N ALA A 143 -0.85 1.40 -1.24
CA ALA A 143 0.07 2.20 -2.05
C ALA A 143 -0.64 3.39 -2.70
N ARG A 144 -1.85 3.19 -3.25
CA ARG A 144 -2.63 4.25 -3.90
C ARG A 144 -3.29 5.23 -2.93
N VAL A 145 -3.53 4.83 -1.68
CA VAL A 145 -3.97 5.75 -0.62
C VAL A 145 -2.82 6.64 -0.12
N THR A 146 -1.57 6.20 -0.31
CA THR A 146 -0.39 6.94 0.12
C THR A 146 -0.20 8.19 -0.73
N THR A 147 -0.19 9.35 -0.07
CA THR A 147 -0.04 10.67 -0.70
C THR A 147 0.98 11.50 0.07
N LEU A 148 1.38 12.65 -0.48
CA LEU A 148 2.28 13.57 0.24
C LEU A 148 1.66 14.05 1.56
N GLU A 149 0.35 14.21 1.58
CA GLU A 149 -0.42 14.66 2.73
C GLU A 149 -0.79 13.52 3.69
N TYR A 150 -0.54 12.25 3.33
CA TYR A 150 -0.87 11.10 4.17
C TYR A 150 -0.07 9.85 3.80
N ALA A 151 0.90 9.56 4.65
CA ALA A 151 1.77 8.39 4.50
C ALA A 151 2.15 7.82 5.88
N PRO A 152 1.19 7.41 6.73
CA PRO A 152 1.49 6.96 8.09
C PRO A 152 2.24 5.62 8.14
N TRP A 153 2.21 4.83 7.06
CA TRP A 153 2.85 3.51 6.96
C TRP A 153 4.14 3.51 6.14
N MET A 154 4.82 4.67 5.99
CA MET A 154 6.11 4.72 5.28
C MET A 154 7.13 3.72 5.84
N ILE A 155 7.06 3.40 7.14
CA ILE A 155 7.94 2.38 7.75
C ILE A 155 7.79 1.00 7.09
N ILE A 156 6.57 0.62 6.69
CA ILE A 156 6.29 -0.66 6.01
C ILE A 156 6.92 -0.62 4.62
N LEU A 157 6.66 0.44 3.86
CA LEU A 157 7.22 0.65 2.53
C LEU A 157 8.76 0.55 2.55
N PHE A 158 9.42 1.28 3.44
CA PHE A 158 10.88 1.26 3.56
C PHE A 158 11.42 -0.11 4.01
N ALA A 159 10.68 -0.85 4.84
CA ALA A 159 11.06 -2.21 5.21
C ALA A 159 11.05 -3.15 3.99
N GLU A 160 10.02 -3.07 3.14
CA GLU A 160 9.94 -3.86 1.91
C GLU A 160 11.03 -3.50 0.89
N LEU A 161 11.28 -2.20 0.71
CA LEU A 161 12.38 -1.73 -0.14
C LEU A 161 13.72 -2.24 0.36
N ARG A 162 13.97 -2.18 1.67
CA ARG A 162 15.19 -2.71 2.26
C ARG A 162 15.33 -4.20 1.99
N ASP A 163 14.32 -4.98 2.35
CA ASP A 163 14.39 -6.43 2.32
C ASP A 163 14.47 -7.00 0.89
N THR A 164 14.13 -6.20 -0.13
CA THR A 164 14.14 -6.59 -1.54
C THR A 164 15.31 -5.97 -2.32
N LEU A 165 15.61 -4.68 -2.10
CA LEU A 165 16.56 -3.92 -2.92
C LEU A 165 17.91 -3.67 -2.21
N GLU A 166 17.97 -3.82 -0.90
CA GLU A 166 19.16 -3.53 -0.10
C GLU A 166 19.80 -4.77 0.51
N GLU A 167 19.17 -5.94 0.33
CA GLU A 167 19.70 -7.24 0.73
C GLU A 167 20.02 -8.12 -0.50
N PRO A 168 20.80 -9.20 -0.33
CA PRO A 168 20.96 -10.21 -1.37
C PRO A 168 19.60 -10.78 -1.78
N PRO A 169 19.37 -11.03 -3.09
CA PRO A 169 18.10 -11.54 -3.56
C PRO A 169 17.83 -12.93 -2.98
N ALA A 170 16.56 -13.23 -2.71
CA ALA A 170 16.11 -14.60 -2.57
C ALA A 170 16.07 -15.28 -3.95
N ALA A 171 15.88 -16.61 -3.98
CA ALA A 171 15.71 -17.34 -5.23
C ALA A 171 14.22 -17.64 -5.51
N GLY A 172 13.85 -17.61 -6.79
CA GLY A 172 12.57 -18.09 -7.29
C GLY A 172 11.37 -17.25 -6.86
N ILE A 173 10.23 -17.92 -6.65
CA ILE A 173 8.91 -17.29 -6.44
C ILE A 173 8.90 -16.26 -5.30
N LYS A 174 9.72 -16.46 -4.26
CA LYS A 174 9.79 -15.51 -3.13
C LYS A 174 10.33 -14.15 -3.57
N GLU A 175 11.35 -14.15 -4.41
CA GLU A 175 11.94 -12.91 -4.93
C GLU A 175 11.00 -12.22 -5.92
N ASP A 176 10.40 -12.99 -6.83
CA ASP A 176 9.42 -12.49 -7.79
C ASP A 176 8.26 -11.74 -7.10
N ARG A 177 7.73 -12.31 -6.00
CA ARG A 177 6.67 -11.68 -5.19
C ARG A 177 7.11 -10.40 -4.50
N ARG A 178 8.32 -10.39 -3.93
CA ARG A 178 8.90 -9.20 -3.30
C ARG A 178 9.08 -8.09 -4.32
N ILE A 179 9.59 -8.42 -5.50
CA ILE A 179 9.74 -7.48 -6.62
C ILE A 179 8.39 -6.89 -7.01
N TRP A 180 7.35 -7.72 -7.11
CA TRP A 180 6.01 -7.22 -7.40
C TRP A 180 5.54 -6.18 -6.36
N VAL A 181 5.72 -6.47 -5.07
CA VAL A 181 5.31 -5.60 -3.95
C VAL A 181 6.08 -4.28 -3.96
N VAL A 182 7.42 -4.32 -4.06
CA VAL A 182 8.22 -3.09 -4.05
C VAL A 182 8.00 -2.25 -5.31
N THR A 183 7.79 -2.88 -6.46
CA THR A 183 7.44 -2.14 -7.68
C THR A 183 6.08 -1.48 -7.57
N GLU A 184 5.10 -2.05 -6.84
CA GLU A 184 3.79 -1.40 -6.63
C GLU A 184 3.95 -0.13 -5.81
N TRP A 185 4.74 -0.21 -4.73
CA TRP A 185 5.09 0.94 -3.92
C TRP A 185 5.82 2.01 -4.71
N LEU A 186 6.80 1.64 -5.53
CA LEU A 186 7.55 2.61 -6.32
C LEU A 186 6.68 3.24 -7.41
N ILE A 187 5.82 2.47 -8.09
CA ILE A 187 4.91 3.00 -9.12
C ILE A 187 3.99 4.07 -8.53
N HIS A 188 3.42 3.85 -7.34
CA HIS A 188 2.42 4.75 -6.76
C HIS A 188 2.99 5.79 -5.80
N CYS A 189 4.10 5.50 -5.13
CA CYS A 189 4.62 6.33 -4.04
C CYS A 189 5.96 7.00 -4.36
N SER A 190 6.51 6.87 -5.58
CA SER A 190 7.75 7.55 -5.98
C SER A 190 7.76 9.06 -5.67
N PRO A 191 6.71 9.85 -5.95
CA PRO A 191 6.69 11.27 -5.60
C PRO A 191 6.81 11.52 -4.08
N VAL A 192 6.14 10.68 -3.28
CA VAL A 192 6.18 10.78 -1.81
C VAL A 192 7.55 10.40 -1.29
N LEU A 193 8.11 9.29 -1.77
CA LEU A 193 9.44 8.81 -1.38
C LEU A 193 10.50 9.84 -1.71
N TYR A 194 10.52 10.34 -2.96
CA TYR A 194 11.54 11.27 -3.42
C TYR A 194 11.51 12.58 -2.64
N ALA A 195 10.31 13.13 -2.38
CA ALA A 195 10.15 14.33 -1.56
C ALA A 195 10.70 14.17 -0.12
N ASN A 196 10.79 12.95 0.40
CA ASN A 196 11.31 12.65 1.73
C ASN A 196 12.81 12.33 1.76
N LEU A 197 13.53 12.33 0.62
CA LEU A 197 14.95 11.97 0.56
C LEU A 197 15.93 13.04 1.06
N SER A 198 15.46 14.24 1.40
CA SER A 198 16.32 15.32 1.90
C SER A 198 15.73 15.94 3.17
N PRO A 199 15.76 15.24 4.31
CA PRO A 199 15.31 15.82 5.56
C PRO A 199 16.21 17.00 5.94
N VAL A 200 15.59 18.08 6.44
CA VAL A 200 16.27 19.31 6.88
C VAL A 200 17.22 19.05 8.07
N SER A 201 17.08 17.90 8.74
CA SER A 201 17.86 17.51 9.91
C SER A 201 18.18 16.02 9.90
N THR A 202 19.28 15.65 10.56
CA THR A 202 19.61 14.25 10.87
C THR A 202 18.45 13.60 11.63
N PRO A 203 17.99 12.40 11.24
CA PRO A 203 16.94 11.69 11.96
C PRO A 203 17.38 11.37 13.40
N ASP A 204 16.43 11.35 14.34
CA ASP A 204 16.69 10.83 15.68
C ASP A 204 16.97 9.32 15.67
N ALA A 205 17.39 8.78 16.81
CA ALA A 205 17.79 7.38 16.92
C ALA A 205 16.64 6.39 16.63
N ASP A 206 15.40 6.76 16.96
CA ASP A 206 14.23 5.90 16.75
C ASP A 206 13.84 5.86 15.28
N THR A 207 13.85 7.01 14.62
CA THR A 207 13.65 7.16 13.18
C THR A 207 14.75 6.44 12.41
N ALA A 208 16.02 6.65 12.77
CA ALA A 208 17.14 5.97 12.12
C ALA A 208 17.05 4.44 12.25
N ARG A 209 16.59 3.94 13.39
CA ARG A 209 16.37 2.50 13.63
C ARG A 209 15.19 1.94 12.83
N ALA A 210 14.07 2.69 12.78
CA ALA A 210 12.87 2.32 12.05
C ALA A 210 13.14 2.21 10.54
N PHE A 211 13.88 3.17 9.99
CA PHE A 211 14.16 3.30 8.55
C PHE A 211 15.56 2.80 8.17
N ARG A 212 16.18 1.97 9.01
CA ARG A 212 17.55 1.46 8.83
C ARG A 212 17.80 0.93 7.41
N LEU A 213 19.05 1.06 7.00
CA LEU A 213 19.55 0.54 5.73
C LEU A 213 19.76 -0.98 5.77
N GLY A 214 19.73 -1.59 4.59
CA GLY A 214 20.15 -2.97 4.35
C GLY A 214 21.64 -3.07 4.08
N SER A 215 22.13 -4.31 4.03
CA SER A 215 23.56 -4.63 3.95
C SER A 215 24.27 -4.08 2.71
N ARG A 216 23.55 -3.82 1.61
CA ARG A 216 24.10 -3.33 0.35
C ARG A 216 24.16 -1.80 0.23
N CYS A 217 23.54 -1.05 1.13
CA CYS A 217 23.57 0.42 1.10
C CYS A 217 24.84 0.99 1.75
N VAL A 218 25.98 0.63 1.17
CA VAL A 218 27.32 1.02 1.61
C VAL A 218 28.15 1.48 0.41
N ASN A 219 29.02 2.47 0.62
CA ASN A 219 30.07 2.83 -0.32
C ASN A 219 31.43 2.94 0.39
N SER A 220 32.45 3.35 -0.36
CA SER A 220 33.82 3.55 0.15
C SER A 220 33.91 4.54 1.32
N GLY A 221 32.92 5.42 1.48
CA GLY A 221 32.80 6.39 2.57
C GLY A 221 31.96 5.92 3.76
N GLY A 222 31.43 4.69 3.74
CA GLY A 222 30.59 4.12 4.80
C GLY A 222 29.15 3.86 4.36
N GLN A 223 28.24 3.77 5.33
CA GLN A 223 26.81 3.62 5.06
C GLN A 223 26.21 4.90 4.48
N PHE A 224 25.19 4.76 3.62
CA PHE A 224 24.43 5.91 3.15
C PHE A 224 23.70 6.63 4.31
N PRO A 225 23.28 7.88 4.14
CA PRO A 225 22.28 8.45 5.02
C PRO A 225 20.91 7.77 4.80
N VAL A 226 20.14 7.61 5.88
CA VAL A 226 18.84 6.88 5.91
C VAL A 226 17.85 7.38 4.85
N PHE A 227 17.71 8.71 4.76
CA PHE A 227 16.92 9.39 3.74
C PHE A 227 17.89 10.15 2.86
N SER A 228 18.15 9.62 1.67
CA SER A 228 19.17 10.19 0.79
C SER A 228 18.94 9.85 -0.67
N VAL A 229 19.36 10.76 -1.54
CA VAL A 229 19.41 10.52 -3.00
C VAL A 229 20.32 9.34 -3.33
N GLN A 230 21.41 9.12 -2.57
CA GLN A 230 22.27 7.95 -2.77
C GLN A 230 21.52 6.62 -2.58
N ARG A 231 20.66 6.53 -1.55
CA ARG A 231 19.83 5.34 -1.32
C ARG A 231 18.84 5.12 -2.46
N TRP A 232 18.28 6.21 -2.99
CA TRP A 232 17.36 6.17 -4.12
C TRP A 232 18.02 5.73 -5.43
N GLU A 233 19.20 6.27 -5.75
CA GLU A 233 19.99 5.82 -6.90
C GLU A 233 20.33 4.34 -6.80
N HIS A 234 20.72 3.88 -5.60
CA HIS A 234 20.97 2.45 -5.34
C HIS A 234 19.74 1.58 -5.64
N TRP A 235 18.53 2.03 -5.29
CA TRP A 235 17.31 1.29 -5.64
C TRP A 235 17.10 1.19 -7.15
N LYS A 236 17.32 2.28 -7.92
CA LYS A 236 17.22 2.26 -9.40
C LYS A 236 18.26 1.33 -10.03
N GLU A 237 19.50 1.39 -9.56
CA GLU A 237 20.57 0.50 -9.99
C GLU A 237 20.18 -0.96 -9.71
N ARG A 238 19.67 -1.23 -8.51
CA ARG A 238 19.28 -2.59 -8.13
C ARG A 238 18.15 -3.15 -8.99
N LEU A 239 17.14 -2.35 -9.31
CA LEU A 239 16.07 -2.74 -10.23
C LEU A 239 16.63 -3.10 -11.63
N SER A 240 17.62 -2.35 -12.10
CA SER A 240 18.30 -2.63 -13.38
C SER A 240 19.13 -3.93 -13.32
N GLU A 241 19.82 -4.18 -12.20
CA GLU A 241 20.52 -5.44 -11.97
C GLU A 241 19.57 -6.64 -11.94
N LEU A 242 18.42 -6.51 -11.28
CA LEU A 242 17.40 -7.57 -11.19
C LEU A 242 16.88 -7.95 -12.57
N THR A 243 16.72 -6.97 -13.46
CA THR A 243 16.34 -7.21 -14.86
C THR A 243 17.42 -8.00 -15.60
N SER A 244 18.69 -7.69 -15.35
CA SER A 244 19.83 -8.39 -15.97
C SER A 244 19.99 -9.83 -15.44
N ALA A 245 19.57 -10.09 -14.21
CA ALA A 245 19.63 -11.40 -13.55
C ALA A 245 18.30 -12.18 -13.61
N ALA A 246 17.37 -11.76 -14.47
CA ALA A 246 15.99 -12.28 -14.48
C ALA A 246 15.92 -13.82 -14.62
N GLU A 247 16.72 -14.40 -15.51
CA GLU A 247 16.76 -15.85 -15.74
C GLU A 247 17.29 -16.61 -14.51
N GLU A 248 18.36 -16.11 -13.89
CA GLU A 248 18.97 -16.71 -12.71
C GLU A 248 18.02 -16.68 -11.50
N LEU A 249 17.31 -15.57 -11.35
CA LEU A 249 16.35 -15.35 -10.25
C LEU A 249 14.96 -15.94 -10.54
N GLN A 250 14.73 -16.43 -11.77
CA GLN A 250 13.44 -16.96 -12.24
C GLN A 250 12.30 -15.94 -12.10
N LEU A 251 12.57 -14.69 -12.50
CA LEU A 251 11.57 -13.62 -12.48
C LEU A 251 10.54 -13.81 -13.59
N SER A 252 9.30 -13.48 -13.28
CA SER A 252 8.21 -13.50 -14.25
C SER A 252 8.25 -12.30 -15.20
N ASP A 253 7.66 -12.45 -16.39
CA ASP A 253 7.48 -11.34 -17.33
C ASP A 253 6.68 -10.18 -16.71
N GLU A 254 5.73 -10.50 -15.81
CA GLU A 254 4.97 -9.49 -15.07
C GLU A 254 5.92 -8.64 -14.20
N SER A 255 6.78 -9.27 -13.40
CA SER A 255 7.74 -8.55 -12.56
C SER A 255 8.69 -7.70 -13.38
N LEU A 256 9.18 -8.20 -14.53
CA LEU A 256 10.05 -7.43 -15.41
C LEU A 256 9.36 -6.19 -15.98
N ALA A 257 8.11 -6.34 -16.45
CA ALA A 257 7.32 -5.20 -16.92
C ALA A 257 7.09 -4.16 -15.81
N ARG A 258 6.88 -4.61 -14.57
CA ARG A 258 6.66 -3.73 -13.42
C ARG A 258 7.95 -3.04 -12.95
N ILE A 259 9.11 -3.69 -13.05
CA ILE A 259 10.40 -3.04 -12.82
C ILE A 259 10.55 -1.84 -13.75
N GLN A 260 10.22 -1.99 -15.03
CA GLN A 260 10.27 -0.90 -16.01
C GLN A 260 9.33 0.26 -15.61
N LEU A 261 8.08 -0.05 -15.26
CA LEU A 261 7.12 0.97 -14.80
C LEU A 261 7.59 1.68 -13.52
N ALA A 262 8.19 0.96 -12.58
CA ALA A 262 8.74 1.53 -11.36
C ALA A 262 9.89 2.50 -11.68
N LEU A 263 10.84 2.11 -12.53
CA LEU A 263 11.94 2.98 -12.97
C LEU A 263 11.41 4.26 -13.65
N GLU A 264 10.39 4.14 -14.51
CA GLU A 264 9.73 5.29 -15.13
C GLU A 264 9.08 6.23 -14.10
N ALA A 265 8.37 5.68 -13.12
CA ALA A 265 7.76 6.46 -12.04
C ALA A 265 8.81 7.18 -11.19
N MET A 266 9.94 6.51 -10.91
CA MET A 266 11.06 7.08 -10.16
C MET A 266 11.70 8.25 -10.92
N MET A 267 12.02 8.07 -12.21
CA MET A 267 12.57 9.14 -13.06
C MET A 267 11.61 10.33 -13.19
N LYS A 268 10.30 10.06 -13.29
CA LYS A 268 9.29 11.11 -13.32
C LYS A 268 9.28 11.93 -12.01
N ALA A 269 9.37 11.26 -10.85
CA ALA A 269 9.39 11.93 -9.56
C ALA A 269 10.61 12.86 -9.39
N GLU A 270 11.78 12.46 -9.92
CA GLU A 270 12.98 13.31 -9.96
C GLU A 270 12.76 14.56 -10.81
N ALA A 271 12.24 14.40 -12.03
CA ALA A 271 11.98 15.51 -12.94
C ALA A 271 10.97 16.51 -12.36
N ASP A 272 9.85 16.00 -11.83
CA ASP A 272 8.80 16.82 -11.21
C ASP A 272 9.30 17.59 -9.97
N ALA A 273 10.36 17.11 -9.31
CA ALA A 273 10.99 17.78 -8.17
C ALA A 273 12.04 18.82 -8.58
N ALA A 274 12.70 18.65 -9.73
CA ALA A 274 13.67 19.61 -10.26
C ALA A 274 13.01 20.89 -10.82
N ASP A 275 11.74 20.80 -11.23
CA ASP A 275 10.96 21.91 -11.79
C ASP A 275 10.29 22.81 -10.73
N LYS A 276 10.46 22.51 -9.43
CA LYS A 276 9.89 23.26 -8.30
C LYS A 276 10.92 24.16 -7.62
#